data_AF-A0A2V8G510-F1
#
_entry.id   AF-A0A2V8G510-F1
#
_cell.length_a   1.000
_cell.length_b   1.000
_cell.length_c   1.000
_cell.angle_alpha   90.00
_cell.angle_beta   90.00
_cell.angle_gamma   90.00
#
_symmetry.space_group_name_H-M   'P 1'
#
loop_
_entity.id
_entity.type
_entity.pdbx_description
1 polymer ?
#
loop_
_entity_poly.entity_id
_entity_poly.type
_entity_poly.pdbx_seq_one_letter_code
_entity_poly.pdbx_strand_id
1 'polypeptide(L)'
;MRSRSVLSVCAFLMCCSAANADPITVTSGSIAVMGNTGGIASSLLGDGLDLHAIADSDSRVDPRFCSPCTATQALSFGARLSDFHGAGPGTVNGTYYPTLFLEGFLDVTGATVPNALANGLTVTAPFTMTAPLRGYARDNIGGNGGPVLFTVTLIAHGTATANFSSVPVNPGFPPLFMFHDVMYRFESTPSPTPEPATLVMLSTGLAGLVMRSRSRRR
;
A
#
# COMPACT_ATOMS: atom_id res chain seq x y z
N MET A 1 -29.29 -50.48 -21.23
CA MET A 1 -28.00 -49.75 -21.23
C MET A 1 -28.27 -48.25 -21.30
N ARG A 2 -28.49 -47.61 -20.15
CA ARG A 2 -28.66 -46.15 -19.98
C ARG A 2 -28.08 -45.82 -18.60
N SER A 3 -27.45 -44.65 -18.46
CA SER A 3 -26.80 -44.11 -17.24
C SER A 3 -25.27 -44.20 -17.24
N ARG A 4 -24.58 -43.36 -18.02
CA ARG A 4 -23.18 -42.96 -17.73
C ARG A 4 -22.89 -41.46 -17.93
N SER A 5 -23.87 -40.65 -18.35
CA SER A 5 -23.60 -39.26 -18.79
C SER A 5 -23.95 -38.17 -17.78
N VAL A 6 -24.48 -38.50 -16.60
CA VAL A 6 -24.95 -37.50 -15.62
C VAL A 6 -23.88 -37.12 -14.59
N LEU A 7 -22.85 -37.95 -14.41
CA LEU A 7 -21.83 -37.74 -13.37
C LEU A 7 -20.74 -36.71 -13.73
N SER A 8 -20.63 -36.28 -14.99
CA SER A 8 -19.55 -35.39 -15.41
C SER A 8 -19.87 -33.89 -15.28
N VAL A 9 -21.13 -33.52 -15.02
CA VAL A 9 -21.55 -32.11 -14.95
C VAL A 9 -21.47 -31.55 -13.52
N CYS A 10 -21.62 -32.37 -12.49
CA CYS A 10 -21.52 -31.92 -11.09
C CYS A 10 -20.08 -31.61 -10.62
N ALA A 11 -19.05 -32.12 -11.29
CA ALA A 11 -17.66 -31.90 -10.87
C ALA A 11 -17.09 -30.51 -11.28
N PHE A 12 -17.76 -29.78 -12.18
CA PHE A 12 -17.33 -28.44 -12.61
C PHE A 12 -17.92 -27.29 -11.77
N LEU A 13 -18.87 -27.57 -10.87
CA LEU A 13 -19.56 -26.56 -10.06
C LEU A 13 -18.96 -26.32 -8.68
N MET A 14 -17.90 -27.05 -8.29
CA MET A 14 -17.30 -26.94 -6.95
C MET A 14 -16.03 -26.08 -6.87
N CYS A 15 -15.58 -25.47 -7.97
CA CYS A 15 -14.48 -24.50 -7.97
C CYS A 15 -14.98 -23.05 -8.02
N CYS A 16 -16.01 -22.71 -7.26
CA CYS A 16 -16.24 -21.32 -6.88
C CYS A 16 -15.14 -20.91 -5.90
N SER A 17 -13.95 -20.63 -6.42
CA SER A 17 -12.97 -19.82 -5.71
C SER A 17 -13.71 -18.57 -5.23
N ALA A 18 -13.60 -18.26 -3.94
CA ALA A 18 -14.11 -16.99 -3.42
C ALA A 18 -13.47 -15.87 -4.27
N ALA A 19 -14.28 -15.23 -5.10
CA ALA A 19 -13.85 -14.10 -5.91
C ALA A 19 -13.64 -12.93 -4.95
N ASN A 20 -12.45 -12.86 -4.35
CA ASN A 20 -12.00 -11.62 -3.75
C ASN A 20 -11.69 -10.67 -4.90
N ALA A 21 -12.14 -9.42 -4.78
CA ALA A 21 -11.70 -8.38 -5.70
C ALA A 21 -10.17 -8.30 -5.64
N ASP A 22 -9.53 -8.19 -6.80
CA ASP A 22 -8.09 -8.00 -6.86
C ASP A 22 -7.71 -6.73 -6.07
N PRO A 23 -6.60 -6.73 -5.32
CA PRO A 23 -6.17 -5.55 -4.60
C PRO A 23 -5.95 -4.36 -5.54
N ILE A 24 -6.36 -3.16 -5.11
CA ILE A 24 -6.07 -1.93 -5.85
C ILE A 24 -4.67 -1.46 -5.45
N THR A 25 -3.83 -1.18 -6.45
CA THR A 25 -2.49 -0.65 -6.22
C THR A 25 -2.54 0.87 -6.09
N VAL A 26 -2.05 1.40 -4.98
CA VAL A 26 -1.81 2.83 -4.79
C VAL A 26 -0.52 3.19 -5.50
N THR A 27 -0.56 4.15 -6.43
CA THR A 27 0.60 4.52 -7.26
C THR A 27 1.21 5.85 -6.88
N SER A 28 0.50 6.67 -6.11
CA SER A 28 0.94 7.99 -5.65
C SER A 28 0.20 8.44 -4.38
N GLY A 29 0.57 9.61 -3.86
CA GLY A 29 0.07 10.13 -2.58
C GLY A 29 1.07 9.89 -1.45
N SER A 30 0.59 10.03 -0.21
CA SER A 30 1.45 9.94 0.96
C SER A 30 0.70 9.74 2.28
N ILE A 31 1.43 9.30 3.30
CA ILE A 31 1.04 9.38 4.71
C ILE A 31 1.97 10.36 5.40
N ALA A 32 1.42 11.44 5.95
CA ALA A 32 2.16 12.49 6.64
C ALA A 32 1.88 12.44 8.14
N VAL A 33 2.95 12.47 8.92
CA VAL A 33 2.92 12.33 10.38
C VAL A 33 3.77 13.44 10.99
N MET A 34 3.15 14.39 11.68
CA MET A 34 3.85 15.54 12.26
C MET A 34 3.99 15.42 13.77
N GLY A 35 5.19 15.67 14.30
CA GLY A 35 5.49 15.67 15.73
C GLY A 35 5.12 14.37 16.46
N ASN A 36 5.24 14.36 17.79
CA ASN A 36 4.83 13.20 18.59
C ASN A 36 3.32 13.11 18.82
N THR A 37 2.61 14.24 18.75
CA THR A 37 1.17 14.35 19.04
C THR A 37 0.35 14.90 17.87
N GLY A 38 0.98 15.20 16.73
CA GLY A 38 0.27 15.73 15.58
C GLY A 38 -0.54 14.65 14.86
N GLY A 39 -1.59 15.09 14.19
CA GLY A 39 -2.49 14.23 13.41
C GLY A 39 -1.79 13.52 12.27
N ILE A 40 -2.43 12.46 11.79
CA ILE A 40 -1.94 11.62 10.69
C ILE A 40 -2.85 11.81 9.50
N ALA A 41 -2.32 12.43 8.45
CA ALA A 41 -3.06 12.66 7.22
C ALA A 41 -2.57 11.68 6.14
N SER A 42 -3.50 11.10 5.40
CA SER A 42 -3.20 10.19 4.31
C SER A 42 -3.94 10.56 3.04
N SER A 43 -3.25 10.39 1.92
CA SER A 43 -3.78 10.52 0.55
C SER A 43 -3.33 9.30 -0.23
N LEU A 44 -4.31 8.54 -0.73
CA LEU A 44 -4.14 7.27 -1.43
C LEU A 44 -4.65 7.47 -2.85
N LEU A 45 -3.74 7.59 -3.79
CA LEU A 45 -4.05 7.94 -5.18
C LEU A 45 -3.60 6.82 -6.13
N GLY A 46 -4.40 6.57 -7.17
CA GLY A 46 -4.13 5.54 -8.16
C GLY A 46 -5.11 5.57 -9.33
N ASP A 47 -5.03 4.55 -10.19
CA ASP A 47 -5.97 4.40 -11.29
C ASP A 47 -7.39 4.10 -10.76
N GLY A 48 -8.30 5.06 -10.93
CA GLY A 48 -9.65 5.00 -10.36
C GLY A 48 -9.71 5.03 -8.83
N LEU A 49 -8.63 5.46 -8.16
CA LEU A 49 -8.54 5.57 -6.71
C LEU A 49 -8.16 7.00 -6.30
N ASP A 50 -9.01 7.61 -5.48
CA ASP A 50 -8.76 8.88 -4.83
C ASP A 50 -9.40 8.86 -3.44
N LEU A 51 -8.59 8.58 -2.41
CA LEU A 51 -9.05 8.52 -1.03
C LEU A 51 -8.18 9.39 -0.13
N HIS A 52 -8.84 10.14 0.73
CA HIS A 52 -8.21 10.90 1.79
C HIS A 52 -8.74 10.41 3.14
N ALA A 53 -7.84 10.21 4.10
CA ALA A 53 -8.22 9.80 5.44
C ALA A 53 -7.33 10.48 6.48
N ILE A 54 -7.94 10.83 7.61
CA ILE A 54 -7.25 11.28 8.80
C ILE A 54 -7.39 10.16 9.82
N ALA A 55 -6.25 9.67 10.30
CA ALA A 55 -6.22 8.65 11.35
C ALA A 55 -6.03 9.31 12.71
N ASP A 56 -6.63 8.71 13.72
CA ASP A 56 -6.58 9.21 15.09
C ASP A 56 -5.23 8.97 15.78
N SER A 57 -5.08 9.60 16.95
CA SER A 57 -3.85 9.56 17.75
C SER A 57 -3.48 8.18 18.28
N ASP A 58 -4.42 7.23 18.31
CA ASP A 58 -4.15 5.85 18.74
C ASP A 58 -3.36 5.05 17.68
N SER A 59 -3.23 5.60 16.47
CA SER A 59 -2.40 5.04 15.41
C SER A 59 -0.92 4.99 15.83
N ARG A 60 -0.30 3.85 15.55
CA ARG A 60 1.10 3.59 15.89
C ARG A 60 2.00 4.01 14.72
N VAL A 61 3.02 4.82 14.99
CA VAL A 61 4.06 5.17 14.01
C VAL A 61 5.43 4.96 14.64
N ASP A 62 6.14 3.91 14.22
CA ASP A 62 7.35 3.41 14.88
C ASP A 62 8.47 4.46 15.05
N PRO A 63 8.78 5.32 14.05
CA PRO A 63 9.80 6.36 14.21
C PRO A 63 9.58 7.32 15.39
N ARG A 64 8.34 7.45 15.90
CA ARG A 64 8.01 8.31 17.05
C ARG A 64 8.43 7.72 18.41
N PHE A 65 8.65 6.40 18.49
CA PHE A 65 8.86 5.70 19.76
C PHE A 65 10.30 5.76 20.28
N CYS A 66 11.23 6.35 19.52
CA CYS A 66 12.48 6.84 20.09
C CYS A 66 12.28 8.34 20.41
N SER A 67 12.17 8.69 21.68
CA SER A 67 12.07 10.09 22.09
C SER A 67 12.56 10.27 23.52
N PRO A 68 13.78 10.82 23.73
CA PRO A 68 14.79 11.12 22.72
C PRO A 68 15.46 9.86 22.15
N CYS A 69 15.77 9.86 20.86
CA CYS A 69 16.56 8.82 20.21
C CYS A 69 18.05 9.01 20.54
N THR A 70 18.78 7.91 20.70
CA THR A 70 20.24 7.91 20.72
C THR A 70 20.79 7.58 19.33
N ALA A 71 22.01 8.03 19.02
CA ALA A 71 22.65 7.69 17.75
C ALA A 71 22.76 6.17 17.52
N THR A 72 22.90 5.37 18.58
CA THR A 72 23.14 3.92 18.48
C THR A 72 21.87 3.08 18.33
N GLN A 73 20.69 3.67 18.43
CA GLN A 73 19.42 2.95 18.38
C GLN A 73 18.99 2.68 16.93
N ALA A 74 18.47 1.48 16.67
CA ALA A 74 17.86 1.15 15.38
C ALA A 74 16.50 1.86 15.22
N LEU A 75 16.21 2.33 14.00
CA LEU A 75 14.95 3.01 13.67
C LEU A 75 14.07 2.08 12.82
N SER A 76 12.85 1.79 13.30
CA SER A 76 11.82 1.08 12.53
C SER A 76 10.93 2.10 11.83
N PHE A 77 10.58 1.81 10.57
CA PHE A 77 9.65 2.59 9.75
C PHE A 77 8.28 1.90 9.62
N GLY A 78 7.93 1.04 10.58
CA GLY A 78 6.59 0.47 10.66
C GLY A 78 5.54 1.51 11.06
N ALA A 79 4.32 1.33 10.59
CA ALA A 79 3.17 2.10 11.08
C ALA A 79 1.89 1.29 10.97
N ARG A 80 0.96 1.50 11.90
CA ARG A 80 -0.40 0.95 11.83
C ARG A 80 -1.38 2.05 12.14
N LEU A 81 -2.15 2.43 11.13
CA LEU A 81 -3.16 3.47 11.19
C LEU A 81 -4.53 2.80 11.29
N SER A 82 -5.35 3.24 12.23
CA SER A 82 -6.73 2.79 12.40
C SER A 82 -7.61 3.99 12.74
N ASP A 83 -8.90 3.73 12.94
CA ASP A 83 -9.84 4.72 13.45
C ASP A 83 -9.83 5.96 12.56
N PHE A 84 -10.14 5.75 11.27
CA PHE A 84 -10.21 6.83 10.32
C PHE A 84 -11.44 7.67 10.59
N HIS A 85 -11.23 8.98 10.79
CA HIS A 85 -12.31 9.93 10.99
C HIS A 85 -12.47 10.84 9.77
N GLY A 86 -13.72 11.10 9.42
CA GLY A 86 -14.08 12.09 8.43
C GLY A 86 -15.18 11.64 7.49
N ALA A 87 -16.00 12.62 7.11
CA ALA A 87 -16.86 12.56 5.94
C ALA A 87 -16.11 13.25 4.80
N GLY A 88 -15.70 12.50 3.78
CA GLY A 88 -15.00 13.08 2.64
C GLY A 88 -15.48 12.48 1.32
N PRO A 89 -15.47 13.24 0.22
CA PRO A 89 -15.65 12.63 -1.09
C PRO A 89 -14.45 11.73 -1.42
N GLY A 90 -14.67 10.73 -2.26
CA GLY A 90 -13.59 9.89 -2.76
C GLY A 90 -14.01 9.02 -3.92
N THR A 91 -13.04 8.47 -4.61
CA THR A 91 -13.24 7.58 -5.76
C THR A 91 -12.62 6.22 -5.46
N VAL A 92 -13.38 5.15 -5.66
CA VAL A 92 -12.87 3.78 -5.55
C VAL A 92 -13.33 2.99 -6.76
N ASN A 93 -12.38 2.36 -7.46
CA ASN A 93 -12.63 1.61 -8.69
C ASN A 93 -13.38 2.46 -9.75
N GLY A 94 -13.01 3.74 -9.87
CA GLY A 94 -13.64 4.71 -10.78
C GLY A 94 -15.04 5.20 -10.36
N THR A 95 -15.60 4.68 -9.27
CA THR A 95 -16.90 5.12 -8.75
C THR A 95 -16.71 6.26 -7.77
N TYR A 96 -17.31 7.42 -8.06
CA TYR A 96 -17.28 8.58 -7.19
C TYR A 96 -18.35 8.48 -6.10
N TYR A 97 -17.93 8.74 -4.86
CA TYR A 97 -18.79 8.80 -3.69
C TYR A 97 -18.69 10.20 -3.08
N PRO A 98 -19.82 10.94 -2.97
CA PRO A 98 -19.81 12.31 -2.45
C PRO A 98 -19.56 12.37 -0.93
N THR A 99 -19.81 11.27 -0.22
CA THR A 99 -19.56 11.13 1.21
C THR A 99 -19.12 9.72 1.50
N LEU A 100 -17.94 9.58 2.09
CA LEU A 100 -17.37 8.32 2.54
C LEU A 100 -16.91 8.43 3.98
N PHE A 101 -17.21 7.36 4.71
CA PHE A 101 -16.59 7.02 5.99
C PHE A 101 -15.88 5.69 5.82
N LEU A 102 -14.65 5.61 6.33
CA LEU A 102 -13.77 4.46 6.13
C LEU A 102 -13.67 3.63 7.41
N GLU A 103 -13.79 2.32 7.27
CA GLU A 103 -13.50 1.34 8.32
C GLU A 103 -12.35 0.44 7.86
N GLY A 104 -11.45 0.12 8.78
CA GLY A 104 -10.34 -0.78 8.52
C GLY A 104 -9.05 -0.24 9.12
N PHE A 105 -7.94 -0.60 8.51
CA PHE A 105 -6.62 -0.15 8.93
C PHE A 105 -5.68 -0.03 7.76
N LEU A 106 -4.62 0.76 7.94
CA LEU A 106 -3.46 0.80 7.07
C LEU A 106 -2.28 0.19 7.81
N ASP A 107 -1.67 -0.84 7.25
CA ASP A 107 -0.49 -1.49 7.82
C ASP A 107 0.72 -1.23 6.93
N VAL A 108 1.74 -0.58 7.50
CA VAL A 108 2.99 -0.22 6.83
C VAL A 108 4.09 -1.10 7.40
N THR A 109 4.68 -1.92 6.53
CA THR A 109 5.88 -2.70 6.82
C THR A 109 7.08 -1.94 6.25
N GLY A 110 7.79 -1.21 7.10
CA GLY A 110 9.02 -0.49 6.77
C GLY A 110 10.27 -1.25 7.18
N ALA A 111 11.39 -0.99 6.51
CA ALA A 111 12.68 -1.54 6.94
C ALA A 111 13.11 -0.97 8.31
N THR A 112 13.85 -1.77 9.07
CA THR A 112 14.59 -1.28 10.23
C THR A 112 16.00 -0.91 9.80
N VAL A 113 16.37 0.36 9.96
CA VAL A 113 17.69 0.85 9.53
C VAL A 113 18.61 1.06 10.74
N PRO A 114 19.86 0.57 10.67
CA PRO A 114 20.86 0.85 11.71
C PRO A 114 21.37 2.28 11.61
N ASN A 115 21.43 2.97 12.76
CA ASN A 115 22.19 4.21 13.02
C ASN A 115 22.35 5.17 11.80
N ALA A 116 21.26 5.80 11.39
CA ALA A 116 21.32 6.88 10.39
C ALA A 116 21.49 8.27 11.01
N LEU A 117 21.28 8.41 12.34
CA LEU A 117 21.34 9.69 13.05
C LEU A 117 22.78 10.17 13.33
N ALA A 118 23.77 9.28 13.28
CA ALA A 118 25.18 9.69 13.37
C ALA A 118 25.66 10.52 12.17
N ASN A 119 25.03 10.36 11.00
CA ASN A 119 25.47 10.97 9.73
C ASN A 119 24.51 12.04 9.20
N GLY A 120 23.35 12.25 9.84
CA GLY A 120 22.36 13.22 9.40
C GLY A 120 21.10 13.21 10.25
N LEU A 121 20.27 14.24 10.10
CA LEU A 121 18.98 14.38 10.78
C LEU A 121 17.80 13.84 9.97
N THR A 122 18.07 13.32 8.77
CA THR A 122 17.07 12.76 7.86
C THR A 122 17.44 11.33 7.54
N VAL A 123 16.47 10.43 7.69
CA VAL A 123 16.65 8.99 7.52
C VAL A 123 15.58 8.48 6.57
N THR A 124 15.98 7.69 5.59
CA THR A 124 15.06 7.09 4.63
C THR A 124 15.09 5.57 4.67
N ALA A 125 13.94 4.96 4.39
CA ALA A 125 13.80 3.51 4.33
C ALA A 125 12.70 3.12 3.33
N PRO A 126 12.85 2.02 2.58
CA PRO A 126 11.77 1.48 1.78
C PRO A 126 10.67 0.90 2.66
N PHE A 127 9.43 0.93 2.18
CA PHE A 127 8.29 0.29 2.83
C PHE A 127 7.32 -0.35 1.83
N THR A 128 6.52 -1.28 2.35
CA THR A 128 5.31 -1.78 1.70
C THR A 128 4.11 -1.50 2.60
N MET A 129 2.92 -1.40 2.01
CA MET A 129 1.69 -1.10 2.71
C MET A 129 0.56 -2.04 2.26
N THR A 130 -0.31 -2.41 3.19
CA THR A 130 -1.56 -3.10 2.92
C THR A 130 -2.69 -2.46 3.73
N ALA A 131 -3.82 -2.19 3.09
CA ALA A 131 -4.98 -1.57 3.75
C ALA A 131 -6.30 -2.26 3.36
N PRO A 132 -6.81 -3.20 4.17
CA PRO A 132 -8.18 -3.66 4.02
C PRO A 132 -9.13 -2.55 4.49
N LEU A 133 -9.92 -2.02 3.56
CA LEU A 133 -10.84 -0.91 3.80
C LEU A 133 -12.27 -1.25 3.38
N ARG A 134 -13.23 -0.73 4.14
CA ARG A 134 -14.65 -0.73 3.83
C ARG A 134 -15.16 0.70 3.83
N GLY A 135 -16.01 1.03 2.86
CA GLY A 135 -16.63 2.36 2.74
C GLY A 135 -18.09 2.34 3.15
N TYR A 136 -18.53 3.40 3.82
CA TYR A 136 -19.92 3.62 4.22
C TYR A 136 -20.41 5.02 3.79
N ALA A 137 -21.71 5.14 3.51
CA ALA A 137 -22.34 6.42 3.15
C ALA A 137 -22.64 7.31 4.37
N ARG A 138 -22.61 6.72 5.57
CA ARG A 138 -22.87 7.38 6.84
C ARG A 138 -21.80 6.99 7.83
N ASP A 139 -21.71 7.79 8.89
CA ASP A 139 -20.82 7.53 10.00
C ASP A 139 -21.01 6.09 10.52
N ASN A 140 -19.93 5.32 10.46
CA ASN A 140 -19.89 3.91 10.85
C ASN A 140 -19.41 3.71 12.30
N ILE A 141 -19.17 4.78 13.06
CA ILE A 141 -18.90 4.70 14.49
C ILE A 141 -20.05 3.95 15.19
N GLY A 142 -19.69 2.96 16.00
CA GLY A 142 -20.65 2.10 16.70
C GLY A 142 -21.45 1.15 15.80
N GLY A 143 -21.03 0.96 14.54
CA GLY A 143 -21.65 0.01 13.61
C GLY A 143 -22.87 0.55 12.84
N ASN A 144 -23.12 1.87 12.88
CA ASN A 144 -24.32 2.49 12.31
C ASN A 144 -24.16 3.03 10.87
N GLY A 145 -23.10 2.61 10.16
CA GLY A 145 -22.75 3.15 8.83
C GLY A 145 -23.72 2.80 7.71
N GLY A 146 -24.69 1.92 7.99
CA GLY A 146 -25.62 1.38 7.00
C GLY A 146 -24.96 0.33 6.11
N PRO A 147 -25.46 0.12 4.89
CA PRO A 147 -24.89 -0.87 3.98
C PRO A 147 -23.48 -0.47 3.54
N VAL A 148 -22.60 -1.47 3.41
CA VAL A 148 -21.25 -1.31 2.88
C VAL A 148 -21.35 -0.89 1.41
N LEU A 149 -20.68 0.21 1.04
CA LEU A 149 -20.61 0.69 -0.33
C LEU A 149 -19.58 -0.09 -1.17
N PHE A 150 -18.45 -0.39 -0.56
CA PHE A 150 -17.39 -1.19 -1.15
C PHE A 150 -16.56 -1.89 -0.06
N THR A 151 -15.88 -2.96 -0.45
CA THR A 151 -14.81 -3.60 0.33
C THR A 151 -13.63 -3.78 -0.61
N VAL A 152 -12.47 -3.28 -0.21
CA VAL A 152 -11.27 -3.27 -1.04
C VAL A 152 -10.04 -3.56 -0.18
N THR A 153 -9.05 -4.21 -0.77
CA THR A 153 -7.70 -4.26 -0.20
C THR A 153 -6.82 -3.36 -1.04
N LEU A 154 -6.19 -2.36 -0.43
CA LEU A 154 -5.19 -1.54 -1.09
C LEU A 154 -3.81 -2.11 -0.81
N ILE A 155 -2.92 -2.04 -1.79
CA ILE A 155 -1.50 -2.36 -1.64
C ILE A 155 -0.66 -1.21 -2.17
N ALA A 156 0.50 -0.98 -1.57
CA ALA A 156 1.44 0.02 -2.05
C ALA A 156 2.87 -0.31 -1.65
N HIS A 157 3.81 0.41 -2.25
CA HIS A 157 5.20 0.49 -1.84
C HIS A 157 5.70 1.93 -2.01
N GLY A 158 6.84 2.23 -1.41
CA GLY A 158 7.46 3.52 -1.59
C GLY A 158 8.61 3.76 -0.62
N THR A 159 8.89 5.05 -0.41
CA THR A 159 10.00 5.50 0.42
C THR A 159 9.48 6.32 1.60
N ALA A 160 9.84 5.89 2.81
CA ALA A 160 9.62 6.64 4.03
C ALA A 160 10.80 7.57 4.29
N THR A 161 10.52 8.80 4.72
CA THR A 161 11.52 9.81 5.10
C THR A 161 11.15 10.36 6.46
N ALA A 162 11.98 10.08 7.48
CA ALA A 162 11.83 10.62 8.82
C ALA A 162 12.85 11.73 9.06
N ASN A 163 12.40 12.83 9.65
CA ASN A 163 13.23 13.96 10.04
C ASN A 163 13.30 14.08 11.56
N PHE A 164 14.47 14.48 12.03
CA PHE A 164 14.80 14.60 13.44
C PHE A 164 15.44 15.96 13.72
N SER A 165 15.47 16.37 14.98
CA SER A 165 16.20 17.55 15.45
C SER A 165 17.20 17.16 16.53
N SER A 166 18.36 17.81 16.55
CA SER A 166 19.35 17.61 17.60
C SER A 166 18.93 18.30 18.89
N VAL A 167 18.99 17.60 20.01
CA VAL A 167 18.78 18.16 21.34
C VAL A 167 20.13 18.62 21.91
N PRO A 168 20.27 19.88 22.35
CA PRO A 168 21.47 20.33 23.02
C PRO A 168 21.72 19.52 24.30
N VAL A 169 22.91 18.95 24.42
CA VAL A 169 23.36 18.20 25.60
C VAL A 169 24.63 18.84 26.15
N ASN A 170 24.87 18.68 27.46
CA ASN A 170 26.10 19.16 28.07
C ASN A 170 27.34 18.47 27.43
N PRO A 171 28.48 19.17 27.35
CA PRO A 171 29.73 18.56 26.87
C PRO A 171 30.04 17.26 27.64
N GLY A 172 30.32 16.17 26.92
CA GLY A 172 30.61 14.85 27.49
C GLY A 172 29.43 13.88 27.50
N PHE A 173 28.21 14.32 27.15
CA PHE A 173 27.06 13.44 26.96
C PHE A 173 26.87 13.07 25.48
N PRO A 174 26.34 11.87 25.18
CA PRO A 174 26.06 11.47 23.80
C PRO A 174 24.96 12.37 23.19
N PRO A 175 25.01 12.64 21.87
CA PRO A 175 23.99 13.43 21.20
C PRO A 175 22.63 12.72 21.27
N LEU A 176 21.60 13.52 21.51
CA LEU A 176 20.21 13.08 21.56
C LEU A 176 19.43 13.71 20.41
N PHE A 177 18.46 12.98 19.90
CA PHE A 177 17.64 13.42 18.77
C PHE A 177 16.17 13.32 19.12
N MET A 178 15.37 14.26 18.65
CA MET A 178 13.93 14.24 18.77
C MET A 178 13.30 14.00 17.40
N PHE A 179 12.28 13.14 17.38
CA PHE A 179 11.45 12.96 16.20
C PHE A 179 10.74 14.28 15.86
N HIS A 180 10.80 14.67 14.59
CA HIS A 180 10.13 15.86 14.08
C HIS A 180 8.93 15.48 13.19
N ASP A 181 9.17 14.68 12.16
CA ASP A 181 8.12 14.21 11.25
C ASP A 181 8.54 12.92 10.52
N VAL A 182 7.55 12.22 9.96
CA VAL A 182 7.80 11.18 8.95
C VAL A 182 6.79 11.31 7.82
N MET A 183 7.29 11.14 6.59
CA MET A 183 6.51 11.11 5.36
C MET A 183 6.72 9.78 4.67
N TYR A 184 5.63 9.02 4.47
CA TYR A 184 5.62 7.84 3.62
C TYR A 184 5.11 8.24 2.25
N ARG A 185 5.97 8.24 1.24
CA ARG A 185 5.59 8.60 -0.14
C ARG A 185 5.39 7.35 -0.97
N PHE A 186 4.20 7.20 -1.56
CA PHE A 186 3.91 6.07 -2.45
C PHE A 186 4.52 6.29 -3.83
N GLU A 187 4.97 5.20 -4.44
CA GLU A 187 5.62 5.21 -5.75
C GLU A 187 5.00 4.14 -6.64
N SER A 188 5.03 4.35 -7.95
CA SER A 188 4.57 3.35 -8.90
C SER A 188 5.63 2.25 -9.03
N THR A 189 5.24 0.97 -9.05
CA THR A 189 6.20 -0.09 -9.44
C THR A 189 6.51 0.13 -10.91
N PRO A 190 7.77 0.21 -11.34
CA PRO A 190 8.08 0.22 -12.75
C PRO A 190 7.46 -1.04 -13.38
N SER A 191 6.67 -0.86 -14.44
CA SER A 191 6.13 -1.98 -15.21
C SER A 191 7.30 -2.90 -15.56
N PRO A 192 7.26 -4.20 -15.22
CA PRO A 192 8.31 -5.13 -15.59
C PRO A 192 8.45 -5.02 -17.11
N THR A 193 9.63 -4.58 -17.55
CA THR A 193 9.94 -4.51 -18.97
C THR A 193 9.65 -5.90 -19.56
N PRO A 194 8.82 -6.03 -20.60
CA PRO A 194 8.36 -7.36 -21.00
C PRO A 194 9.56 -8.21 -21.45
N GLU A 195 9.94 -9.18 -20.63
CA GLU A 195 10.90 -10.23 -20.97
C GLU A 195 10.18 -11.38 -21.72
N PRO A 196 10.92 -12.34 -22.28
CA PRO A 196 11.13 -12.64 -23.70
C PRO A 196 9.92 -13.23 -24.45
N ALA A 197 8.72 -13.28 -23.87
CA ALA A 197 7.56 -13.94 -24.50
C ALA A 197 7.16 -13.28 -25.84
N THR A 198 7.31 -11.96 -25.97
CA THR A 198 7.16 -11.24 -27.25
C THR A 198 8.26 -11.58 -28.24
N LEU A 199 9.51 -11.80 -27.80
CA LEU A 199 10.58 -12.31 -28.68
C LEU A 199 10.31 -13.76 -29.11
N VAL A 200 9.74 -14.59 -28.24
CA VAL A 200 9.35 -15.97 -28.58
C VAL A 200 8.17 -15.98 -29.57
N MET A 201 7.14 -15.13 -29.37
CA MET A 201 6.03 -14.96 -30.32
C MET A 201 6.51 -14.38 -31.66
N LEU A 202 7.42 -13.40 -31.66
CA LEU A 202 7.96 -12.80 -32.88
C LEU A 202 8.88 -13.78 -33.64
N SER A 203 9.72 -14.53 -32.94
CA SER A 203 10.62 -15.52 -33.54
C SER A 203 9.89 -16.75 -34.08
N THR A 204 8.87 -17.26 -33.37
CA THR A 204 8.02 -18.36 -33.86
C THR A 204 7.18 -17.95 -35.07
N GLY A 205 6.68 -16.71 -35.12
CA GLY A 205 5.97 -16.16 -36.29
C GLY A 205 6.85 -16.08 -37.54
N LEU A 206 8.10 -15.62 -37.40
CA LEU A 206 9.06 -15.54 -38.50
C LEU A 206 9.49 -16.93 -39.01
N ALA A 207 9.73 -17.90 -38.11
CA ALA A 207 10.07 -19.27 -38.49
C ALA A 207 8.92 -19.95 -39.27
N GLY A 208 7.66 -19.72 -38.87
CA GLY A 208 6.48 -20.22 -39.56
C GLY A 208 6.34 -19.71 -41.00
N LEU A 209 6.66 -18.42 -41.25
CA LEU A 209 6.62 -17.84 -42.60
C LEU A 209 7.71 -18.42 -43.52
N VAL A 210 8.90 -18.68 -42.99
CA VAL A 210 10.00 -19.29 -43.75
C VAL A 210 9.71 -20.76 -44.09
N MET A 211 9.15 -21.54 -43.16
CA MET A 211 8.74 -22.92 -43.45
C MET A 211 7.61 -23.00 -44.48
N ARG A 212 6.62 -22.09 -44.40
CA ARG A 212 5.49 -22.05 -45.35
C ARG A 212 5.90 -21.63 -46.77
N SER A 213 6.90 -20.76 -46.91
CA SER A 213 7.40 -20.36 -48.23
C SER A 213 8.22 -21.47 -48.91
N ARG A 214 8.89 -22.33 -48.12
CA ARG A 214 9.65 -23.49 -48.63
C ARG A 214 8.75 -24.64 -49.09
N SER A 215 7.62 -24.91 -48.42
CA SER A 215 6.72 -25.99 -48.86
C SER A 215 5.92 -25.64 -50.12
N ARG A 216 5.80 -24.35 -50.47
CA ARG A 216 5.12 -23.89 -51.70
C ARG A 216 6.02 -23.85 -52.94
N ARG A 217 7.34 -24.05 -52.79
CA ARG A 217 8.32 -24.03 -53.90
C ARG A 217 8.87 -25.42 -54.27
N ARG A 218 8.43 -26.47 -53.58
CA ARG A 218 8.59 -27.87 -54.00
C ARG A 218 7.26 -28.39 -54.50
#